data_AF-A0A167MGX1-F1
#
_entry.id   AF-A0A167MGX1-F1
#
_cell.length_a   1.000
_cell.length_b   1.000
_cell.length_c   1.000
_cell.angle_alpha   90.00
_cell.angle_beta   90.00
_cell.angle_gamma   90.00
#
_symmetry.space_group_name_H-M   'P 1'
#
loop_
_entity.id
_entity.type
_entity.pdbx_description
1 polymer ?
#
loop_
_entity_poly.entity_id
_entity_poly.type
_entity_poly.pdbx_seq_one_letter_code
_entity_poly.pdbx_strand_id
1 'polypeptide(L)'
;MEYFYKVQLYVLCTFERSRGENNDYAFFSALCLVSLLIMLNVHSAFLLGELLIPSAFKRINDWLYHEAFCHINAIAIYFVPFMYCWARRKKYKGFPDFDQEMMQSSLVKKYGILNFVVYSLVSVLVFLWLLFSRI
;
A
#
# COMPACT_ATOMS: atom_id res chain seq x y z
N MET A 1 7.46 8.37 -5.12
CA MET A 1 6.37 7.52 -4.59
C MET A 1 5.65 6.73 -5.68
N GLU A 2 5.19 7.33 -6.78
CA GLU A 2 4.44 6.62 -7.85
C GLU A 2 5.15 5.35 -8.36
N TYR A 3 6.47 5.39 -8.53
CA TYR A 3 7.26 4.28 -9.04
C TYR A 3 7.31 3.07 -8.08
N PHE A 4 7.36 3.30 -6.76
CA PHE A 4 7.43 2.24 -5.76
C PHE A 4 6.12 1.44 -5.72
N TYR A 5 4.98 2.13 -5.76
CA TYR A 5 3.66 1.49 -5.79
C TYR A 5 3.42 0.70 -7.08
N LYS A 6 3.86 1.22 -8.22
CA LYS A 6 3.81 0.46 -9.49
C LYS A 6 4.59 -0.85 -9.39
N VAL A 7 5.80 -0.82 -8.79
CA VAL A 7 6.63 -2.03 -8.59
C VAL A 7 5.92 -3.05 -7.72
N GLN A 8 5.37 -2.64 -6.57
CA GLN A 8 4.65 -3.56 -5.67
C GLN A 8 3.42 -4.16 -6.34
N LEU A 9 2.63 -3.32 -7.03
CA LEU A 9 1.44 -3.75 -7.76
C LEU A 9 1.80 -4.76 -8.86
N TYR A 10 2.84 -4.49 -9.63
CA TYR A 10 3.30 -5.36 -10.71
C TYR A 10 3.78 -6.73 -10.20
N VAL A 11 4.59 -6.74 -9.15
CA VAL A 11 5.12 -7.99 -8.55
C VAL A 11 3.99 -8.87 -8.06
N LEU A 12 3.02 -8.28 -7.35
CA LEU A 12 1.84 -9.01 -6.87
C LEU A 12 0.95 -9.50 -8.00
N CYS A 13 0.69 -8.68 -9.01
CA CYS A 13 -0.09 -9.13 -10.18
C CYS A 13 0.58 -10.31 -10.87
N THR A 14 1.91 -10.27 -11.03
CA THR A 14 2.67 -11.35 -11.67
C THR A 14 2.61 -12.63 -10.83
N PHE A 15 2.68 -12.50 -9.50
CA PHE A 15 2.54 -13.61 -8.57
C PHE A 15 1.13 -14.23 -8.60
N GLU A 16 0.07 -13.43 -8.59
CA GLU A 16 -1.29 -13.96 -8.66
C GLU A 16 -1.56 -14.62 -10.02
N ARG A 17 -1.03 -14.05 -11.11
CA ARG A 17 -1.08 -14.69 -12.44
C ARG A 17 -0.35 -16.03 -12.49
N SER A 18 0.79 -16.17 -11.81
CA SER A 18 1.52 -17.44 -11.79
C SER A 18 0.76 -18.55 -11.05
N ARG A 19 -0.26 -18.21 -10.27
CA ARG A 19 -1.20 -19.15 -9.64
C ARG A 19 -2.36 -19.56 -10.56
N GLY A 20 -2.43 -19.02 -11.78
CA GLY A 20 -3.47 -19.32 -12.76
C GLY A 20 -4.64 -18.33 -12.78
N GLU A 21 -4.57 -17.24 -12.01
CA GLU A 21 -5.63 -16.24 -11.95
C GLU A 21 -5.74 -15.40 -13.22
N ASN A 22 -6.94 -14.90 -13.51
CA ASN A 22 -7.16 -13.99 -14.63
C ASN A 22 -6.58 -12.59 -14.34
N ASN A 23 -6.33 -11.80 -15.39
CA ASN A 23 -5.65 -10.50 -15.27
C ASN A 23 -6.43 -9.49 -14.39
N ASP A 24 -7.76 -9.53 -14.44
CA ASP A 24 -8.60 -8.61 -13.67
C ASP A 24 -8.57 -8.91 -12.18
N TYR A 25 -8.68 -10.19 -11.82
CA TYR A 25 -8.59 -10.66 -10.46
C TYR A 25 -7.20 -10.45 -9.88
N ALA A 26 -6.15 -10.83 -10.62
CA ALA A 26 -4.76 -10.63 -10.20
C ALA A 26 -4.47 -9.15 -9.92
N PHE A 27 -4.97 -8.25 -10.77
CA PHE A 27 -4.84 -6.81 -10.56
C PHE A 27 -5.63 -6.31 -9.35
N PHE A 28 -6.87 -6.76 -9.21
CA PHE A 28 -7.72 -6.40 -8.07
C PHE A 28 -7.13 -6.87 -6.73
N SER A 29 -6.71 -8.14 -6.65
CA SER A 29 -6.06 -8.71 -5.46
C SER A 29 -4.78 -7.93 -5.09
N ALA A 30 -3.91 -7.70 -6.07
CA ALA A 30 -2.69 -6.93 -5.87
C ALA A 30 -2.99 -5.51 -5.38
N LEU A 31 -4.02 -4.86 -5.94
CA LEU A 31 -4.43 -3.53 -5.56
C LEU A 31 -4.97 -3.48 -4.12
N CYS A 32 -5.76 -4.48 -3.71
CA CYS A 32 -6.24 -4.61 -2.34
C CYS A 32 -5.08 -4.71 -1.36
N LEU A 33 -4.09 -5.57 -1.64
CA LEU A 33 -2.95 -5.77 -0.74
C LEU A 33 -2.05 -4.54 -0.67
N VAL A 34 -1.76 -3.90 -1.80
CA VAL A 34 -0.97 -2.66 -1.82
C VAL A 34 -1.68 -1.54 -1.05
N SER A 35 -3.00 -1.40 -1.22
CA SER A 35 -3.79 -0.39 -0.50
C SER A 35 -3.81 -0.64 1.01
N LEU A 36 -3.86 -1.91 1.43
CA LEU A 36 -3.72 -2.29 2.84
C LEU A 36 -2.35 -1.90 3.38
N LEU A 37 -1.26 -2.22 2.67
CA LEU A 37 0.09 -1.86 3.09
C LEU A 37 0.27 -0.33 3.20
N ILE A 38 -0.30 0.44 2.27
CA ILE A 38 -0.30 1.90 2.35
C ILE A 38 -1.00 2.37 3.62
N MET A 39 -2.19 1.84 3.89
CA MET A 39 -2.96 2.17 5.08
C MET A 39 -2.14 1.91 6.36
N LEU A 40 -1.49 0.76 6.47
CA LEU A 40 -0.61 0.43 7.60
C LEU A 40 0.54 1.42 7.75
N ASN A 41 1.20 1.81 6.66
CA ASN A 41 2.30 2.78 6.71
C ASN A 41 1.83 4.19 7.08
N VAL A 42 0.66 4.61 6.59
CA VAL A 42 0.06 5.90 6.94
C VAL A 42 -0.25 5.94 8.43
N HIS A 43 -0.91 4.90 8.97
CA HIS A 43 -1.18 4.82 10.41
C HIS A 43 0.12 4.76 11.23
N SER A 44 1.11 3.98 10.78
CA SER A 44 2.44 3.94 11.42
C SER A 44 3.09 5.32 11.47
N ALA A 45 3.04 6.08 10.38
CA ALA A 45 3.59 7.43 10.33
C ALA A 45 2.89 8.38 11.30
N PHE A 46 1.57 8.28 11.44
CA PHE A 46 0.81 9.07 12.42
C PHE A 46 1.15 8.70 13.87
N LEU A 47 1.25 7.41 14.18
CA LEU A 47 1.63 6.93 15.52
C LEU A 47 3.07 7.31 15.89
N LEU A 48 3.99 7.16 14.93
CA LEU A 48 5.40 7.54 15.08
C LEU A 48 5.56 9.05 15.20
N GLY A 49 4.80 9.83 14.43
CA GLY A 49 4.76 11.29 14.53
C GLY A 49 4.33 11.74 15.93
N GLU A 50 3.37 11.06 16.55
CA GLU A 50 2.97 11.35 17.93
C GLU A 50 4.04 10.94 18.95
N LEU A 51 4.81 9.87 18.71
CA LEU A 51 5.92 9.50 19.60
C LEU A 51 7.04 10.55 19.58
N LEU A 52 7.35 11.07 18.39
CA LEU A 52 8.46 11.99 18.18
C LEU A 52 8.09 13.46 18.46
N ILE A 53 6.87 13.87 18.11
CA ILE A 53 6.38 15.25 18.24
C ILE A 53 4.95 15.24 18.84
N PRO A 54 4.81 14.94 20.14
CA PRO A 54 3.50 14.72 20.75
C PRO A 54 2.56 15.92 20.65
N SER A 55 3.07 17.15 20.76
CA SER A 55 2.25 18.37 20.81
C SER A 55 1.44 18.63 19.53
N ALA A 56 1.99 18.29 18.37
CA ALA A 56 1.33 18.47 17.07
C ALA A 56 0.51 17.25 16.67
N PHE A 57 1.09 16.05 16.83
CA PHE A 57 0.48 14.82 16.33
C PHE A 57 -0.59 14.25 17.25
N LYS A 58 -0.56 14.53 18.56
CA LYS A 58 -1.63 14.06 19.47
C LYS A 58 -2.99 14.59 19.04
N ARG A 59 -3.11 15.88 18.72
CA ARG A 59 -4.38 16.46 18.23
C ARG A 59 -4.85 15.84 16.91
N ILE A 60 -3.91 15.56 16.01
CA ILE A 60 -4.20 14.94 14.72
C ILE A 60 -4.67 13.51 14.91
N ASN A 61 -4.03 12.75 15.81
CA ASN A 61 -4.37 11.37 16.11
C ASN A 61 -5.68 11.26 16.90
N ASP A 62 -5.89 12.12 17.89
CA ASP A 62 -7.15 12.22 18.64
C ASP A 62 -8.34 12.46 17.70
N TRP A 63 -8.13 13.29 16.66
CA TRP A 63 -9.11 13.46 15.59
C TRP A 63 -9.18 12.19 14.72
N LEU A 64 -8.09 11.76 14.08
CA LEU A 64 -8.08 10.64 13.14
C LEU A 64 -8.67 9.33 13.71
N TYR A 65 -8.40 9.05 14.98
CA TYR A 65 -8.83 7.85 15.68
C TYR A 65 -10.04 8.06 16.60
N HIS A 66 -10.72 9.21 16.49
CA HIS A 66 -11.94 9.47 17.26
C HIS A 66 -13.02 8.44 16.91
N GLU A 67 -13.68 7.88 17.92
CA GLU A 67 -14.65 6.78 17.77
C GLU A 67 -15.73 7.06 16.71
N ALA A 68 -16.22 8.30 16.67
CA ALA A 68 -17.27 8.73 15.74
C ALA A 68 -16.89 8.62 14.25
N PHE A 69 -15.60 8.62 13.88
CA PHE A 69 -15.19 8.63 12.47
C PHE A 69 -13.90 7.86 12.16
N CYS A 70 -13.30 7.15 13.13
CA CYS A 70 -12.13 6.29 12.95
C CYS A 70 -12.33 5.28 11.81
N HIS A 71 -13.49 4.61 11.75
CA HIS A 71 -13.79 3.68 10.67
C HIS A 71 -13.86 4.36 9.30
N ILE A 72 -14.46 5.55 9.22
CA ILE A 72 -14.57 6.32 7.97
C ILE A 72 -13.19 6.76 7.49
N ASN A 73 -12.33 7.22 8.41
CA ASN A 73 -10.96 7.60 8.09
C ASN A 73 -10.13 6.41 7.60
N ALA A 74 -10.21 5.25 8.27
CA ALA A 74 -9.52 4.04 7.84
C ALA A 74 -9.97 3.59 6.44
N ILE A 75 -11.30 3.60 6.21
CA ILE A 75 -11.88 3.31 4.88
C ILE A 75 -11.35 4.30 3.85
N ALA A 76 -11.33 5.61 4.14
CA ALA A 76 -10.84 6.62 3.20
C ALA A 76 -9.34 6.42 2.88
N ILE A 77 -8.50 6.18 3.89
CA ILE A 77 -7.06 5.95 3.72
C ILE A 77 -6.80 4.70 2.87
N TYR A 78 -7.62 3.66 2.99
CA TYR A 78 -7.55 2.47 2.13
C TYR A 78 -8.08 2.74 0.71
N PHE A 79 -9.25 3.37 0.58
CA PHE A 79 -9.92 3.52 -0.71
C PHE A 79 -9.29 4.57 -1.62
N VAL A 80 -8.68 5.63 -1.08
CA VAL A 80 -8.02 6.67 -1.90
C VAL A 80 -6.90 6.09 -2.79
N PRO A 81 -5.90 5.35 -2.27
CA PRO A 81 -4.87 4.74 -3.12
C PRO A 81 -5.44 3.66 -4.03
N PHE A 82 -6.44 2.89 -3.56
CA PHE A 82 -7.15 1.91 -4.38
C PHE A 82 -7.77 2.57 -5.62
N MET A 83 -8.61 3.58 -5.41
CA MET A 83 -9.34 4.29 -6.47
C MET A 83 -8.40 5.05 -7.39
N TYR A 84 -7.34 5.66 -6.86
CA TYR A 84 -6.33 6.34 -7.66
C TYR A 84 -5.66 5.39 -8.67
N CYS A 85 -5.20 4.23 -8.20
CA CYS A 85 -4.56 3.22 -9.05
C CYS A 85 -5.56 2.55 -9.99
N TRP A 86 -6.79 2.28 -9.54
CA TRP A 86 -7.87 1.77 -10.39
C TRP A 86 -8.24 2.72 -11.52
N ALA A 87 -8.36 4.03 -11.23
CA ALA A 87 -8.64 5.03 -12.25
C ALA A 87 -7.46 5.18 -13.23
N ARG A 88 -6.22 5.14 -12.73
CA ARG A 88 -5.00 5.18 -13.57
C ARG A 88 -4.85 3.94 -14.45
N ARG A 89 -5.41 2.78 -14.07
CA ARG A 89 -5.49 1.61 -14.96
C ARG A 89 -6.11 1.95 -16.30
N LYS A 90 -7.14 2.80 -16.34
CA LYS A 90 -7.81 3.22 -17.60
C LYS A 90 -6.91 4.00 -18.55
N LYS A 91 -5.79 4.56 -18.07
CA LYS A 91 -4.78 5.23 -18.91
C LYS A 91 -3.96 4.21 -19.71
N TYR A 92 -3.88 2.97 -19.24
CA TYR A 92 -3.29 1.83 -19.94
C TYR A 92 -4.39 1.12 -20.72
N LYS A 93 -4.16 0.72 -21.99
CA LYS A 93 -5.19 -0.02 -22.76
C LYS A 93 -5.41 -1.44 -22.22
N GLY A 94 -4.65 -1.83 -21.20
CA GLY A 94 -4.84 -3.00 -20.38
C GLY A 94 -3.61 -3.24 -19.51
N PHE A 95 -3.66 -4.34 -18.74
CA PHE A 95 -2.49 -4.85 -18.02
C PHE A 95 -1.26 -5.10 -18.94
N PRO A 96 -1.38 -5.49 -20.22
CA PRO A 96 -0.21 -5.74 -21.08
C PRO A 96 0.70 -4.53 -21.32
N ASP A 97 0.14 -3.32 -21.41
CA ASP A 97 0.94 -2.09 -21.57
C ASP A 97 1.70 -1.75 -20.27
N PHE A 98 1.05 -1.99 -19.13
CA PHE A 98 1.67 -1.88 -17.81
C PHE A 98 2.75 -2.95 -17.62
N ASP A 99 2.50 -4.17 -18.10
CA ASP A 99 3.45 -5.29 -18.11
C ASP A 99 4.71 -4.93 -18.89
N GLN A 100 4.57 -4.36 -20.09
CA GLN A 100 5.70 -3.88 -20.89
C GLN A 100 6.48 -2.74 -20.23
N GLU A 101 5.82 -1.72 -19.68
CA GLU A 101 6.48 -0.60 -18.97
C GLU A 101 7.33 -1.14 -17.80
N MET A 102 6.77 -2.10 -17.05
CA MET A 102 7.38 -2.63 -15.84
C MET A 102 8.46 -3.70 -16.12
N MET A 103 8.30 -4.52 -17.17
CA MET A 103 9.34 -5.44 -17.64
C MET A 103 10.60 -4.70 -18.12
N GLN A 104 10.47 -3.46 -18.60
CA GLN A 104 11.62 -2.63 -18.98
C GLN A 104 12.34 -2.02 -17.78
N SER A 105 11.73 -2.02 -16.59
CA SER A 105 12.33 -1.48 -15.37
C SER A 105 13.43 -2.40 -14.81
N SER A 106 14.65 -1.87 -14.69
CA SER A 106 15.79 -2.57 -14.08
C SER A 106 15.58 -2.90 -12.60
N LEU A 107 14.82 -2.07 -11.88
CA LEU A 107 14.48 -2.24 -10.47
C LEU A 107 13.57 -3.46 -10.24
N VAL A 108 12.57 -3.65 -11.10
CA VAL A 108 11.68 -4.81 -11.07
C VAL A 108 12.47 -6.09 -11.33
N LYS A 109 13.31 -6.08 -12.36
CA LYS A 109 14.10 -7.25 -12.79
C LYS A 109 15.09 -7.74 -11.75
N LYS A 110 15.74 -6.85 -11.00
CA LYS A 110 16.76 -7.24 -10.02
C LYS A 110 16.22 -7.49 -8.62
N TYR A 111 15.19 -6.75 -8.19
CA TYR A 111 14.81 -6.72 -6.78
C TYR A 111 13.30 -6.72 -6.52
N GLY A 112 12.44 -6.96 -7.53
CA GLY A 112 10.99 -6.81 -7.39
C GLY A 112 10.38 -7.59 -6.21
N ILE A 113 10.53 -8.93 -6.22
CA ILE A 113 9.93 -9.79 -5.17
C ILE A 113 10.57 -9.55 -3.80
N LEU A 114 11.89 -9.44 -3.74
CA LEU A 114 12.59 -9.21 -2.47
C LEU A 114 12.18 -7.88 -1.83
N ASN A 115 12.10 -6.81 -2.63
CA ASN A 115 11.65 -5.50 -2.15
C ASN A 115 10.18 -5.54 -1.72
N PHE A 116 9.33 -6.31 -2.38
CA PHE A 116 7.94 -6.51 -1.95
C PHE A 116 7.88 -7.18 -0.58
N VAL A 117 8.59 -8.30 -0.41
CA VAL A 117 8.58 -9.06 0.85
C VAL A 117 9.14 -8.23 2.00
N VAL A 118 10.31 -7.61 1.82
CA VAL A 118 10.93 -6.77 2.85
C VAL A 118 10.03 -5.59 3.20
N TYR A 119 9.48 -4.89 2.20
CA TYR A 119 8.58 -3.78 2.46
C TYR A 119 7.33 -4.21 3.23
N SER A 120 6.68 -5.30 2.80
CA SER A 120 5.48 -5.80 3.44
C SER A 120 5.73 -6.20 4.90
N LEU A 121 6.82 -6.93 5.15
CA LEU A 121 7.22 -7.32 6.50
C LEU A 121 7.53 -6.11 7.37
N VAL A 122 8.32 -5.17 6.88
CA VAL A 122 8.67 -3.95 7.64
C VAL A 122 7.41 -3.15 7.94
N SER A 123 6.50 -2.95 6.98
CA SER A 123 5.26 -2.22 7.20
C SER A 123 4.38 -2.85 8.27
N VAL A 124 4.23 -4.18 8.25
CA VAL A 124 3.44 -4.91 9.27
C VAL A 124 4.13 -4.86 10.63
N LEU A 125 5.44 -5.14 10.69
CA LEU A 125 6.19 -5.18 11.95
C LEU A 125 6.26 -3.81 12.61
N VAL A 126 6.51 -2.73 11.85
CA VAL A 126 6.52 -1.36 12.37
C VAL A 126 5.14 -0.98 12.90
N PHE A 127 4.08 -1.30 12.16
CA PHE A 127 2.73 -1.02 12.62
C PHE A 127 2.41 -1.75 13.93
N LEU A 128 2.67 -3.06 14.00
CA LEU A 128 2.45 -3.86 15.21
C LEU A 128 3.28 -3.36 16.38
N TRP A 129 4.57 -3.07 16.16
CA TRP A 129 5.43 -2.54 17.21
C TRP A 129 4.90 -1.21 17.76
N LEU A 130 4.49 -0.28 16.90
CA LEU A 130 3.91 1.00 17.31
C LEU A 130 2.58 0.81 18.04
N LEU A 131 1.71 -0.06 17.55
CA LEU A 131 0.42 -0.37 18.17
C LEU A 131 0.60 -0.92 19.59
N PHE A 132 1.50 -1.90 19.77
CA PHE A 132 1.76 -2.51 21.09
C PHE A 132 2.64 -1.67 22.01
N SER A 133 3.49 -0.78 21.47
CA SER A 133 4.25 0.17 22.29
C SER A 133 3.38 1.22 22.98
N ARG A 134 2.12 1.33 22.55
CA ARG A 134 1.12 2.29 23.05
C ARG A 134 0.07 1.65 23.96
N ILE A 135 0.08 0.32 24.13
CA ILE A 135 -0.69 -0.42 25.14
C ILE A 135 0.11 -0.47 26.43
#